data_AF-A0A3E2X1T2-F1
#
_entry.id   AF-A0A3E2X1T2-F1
#
_cell.length_a   1.000
_cell.length_b   1.000
_cell.length_c   1.000
_cell.angle_alpha   90.00
_cell.angle_beta   90.00
_cell.angle_gamma   90.00
#
_symmetry.space_group_name_H-M   'P 1'
#
loop_
_entity.id
_entity.type
_entity.pdbx_description
1 polymer ?
#
loop_
_entity_poly.entity_id
_entity_poly.type
_entity_poly.pdbx_seq_one_letter_code
_entity_poly.pdbx_strand_id
1 'polypeptide(L)'
;MSNRKIPMRKCVGCGEMKPKKEMLRVLRTTEEEFVLDATGKKNGRGAYLCCSKDCFLKAVKNKGLERSFKQAIPAEVYERLEKEMNEIDTE
;
A
#
# COMPACT_ATOMS: atom_id res chain seq x y z
N MET A 1 -3.62 9.31 30.21
CA MET A 1 -2.93 8.90 28.97
C MET A 1 -3.86 7.99 28.18
N SER A 2 -4.44 8.49 27.08
CA SER A 2 -5.35 7.68 26.27
C SER A 2 -4.54 6.61 25.53
N ASN A 3 -4.73 5.35 25.91
CA ASN A 3 -4.15 4.19 25.25
C ASN A 3 -4.79 4.08 23.85
N ARG A 4 -4.24 4.80 22.87
CA ARG A 4 -4.80 4.87 21.52
C ARG A 4 -4.62 3.49 20.89
N LYS A 5 -5.74 2.76 20.72
CA LYS A 5 -5.76 1.50 19.97
C LYS A 5 -5.10 1.73 18.61
N ILE A 6 -4.02 1.00 18.33
CA ILE A 6 -3.36 1.06 17.02
C ILE A 6 -4.33 0.39 16.03
N PRO A 7 -4.78 1.11 14.99
CA PRO A 7 -5.70 0.52 14.04
C PRO A 7 -5.01 -0.63 13.29
N MET A 8 -5.66 -1.78 13.24
CA MET A 8 -5.23 -2.89 12.38
C MET A 8 -5.74 -2.67 10.97
N ARG A 9 -4.97 -3.08 9.98
CA ARG A 9 -5.29 -2.97 8.55
C ARG A 9 -5.03 -4.31 7.87
N LYS A 10 -5.86 -4.65 6.89
CA LYS A 10 -5.70 -5.85 6.09
C LYS A 10 -4.72 -5.59 4.96
N CYS A 11 -3.69 -6.42 4.84
CA CYS A 11 -2.78 -6.39 3.70
C CYS A 11 -3.49 -6.88 2.43
N VAL A 12 -3.36 -6.13 1.33
CA VAL A 12 -3.93 -6.54 0.04
C VAL A 12 -3.15 -7.67 -0.66
N GLY A 13 -1.91 -7.91 -0.22
CA GLY A 13 -1.06 -9.01 -0.70
C GLY A 13 -1.34 -10.33 0.01
N CYS A 14 -1.00 -10.40 1.31
CA CYS A 14 -1.15 -11.63 2.11
C CYS A 14 -2.54 -11.80 2.74
N GLY A 15 -3.36 -10.76 2.84
CA GLY A 15 -4.68 -10.83 3.47
C GLY A 15 -4.67 -10.80 5.01
N GLU A 16 -3.50 -10.72 5.65
CA GLU A 16 -3.39 -10.68 7.11
C GLU A 16 -3.69 -9.29 7.68
N MET A 17 -4.15 -9.25 8.94
CA MET A 17 -4.35 -8.02 9.69
C MET A 17 -3.04 -7.64 10.39
N LYS A 18 -2.48 -6.47 10.08
CA LYS A 18 -1.26 -5.95 10.71
C LYS A 18 -1.45 -4.54 11.28
N PRO A 19 -0.63 -4.10 12.24
CA PRO A 19 -0.71 -2.75 12.79
C PRO A 19 -0.43 -1.70 11.70
N LYS A 20 -1.24 -0.62 11.65
CA LYS A 20 -1.09 0.47 10.66
C LYS A 20 0.34 1.01 10.57
N LYS A 21 1.10 1.01 11.66
CA LYS A 21 2.48 1.56 11.72
C LYS A 21 3.51 0.72 10.95
N GLU A 22 3.25 -0.56 10.72
CA GLU A 22 4.17 -1.51 10.07
C GLU A 22 3.76 -1.77 8.61
N MET A 23 2.94 -0.89 8.05
CA MET A 23 2.36 -1.08 6.73
C MET A 23 2.58 0.14 5.85
N LEU A 24 2.91 -0.13 4.59
CA LEU A 24 2.90 0.87 3.53
C LEU A 24 1.47 1.12 3.06
N ARG A 25 1.15 2.39 2.82
CA ARG A 25 -0.11 2.79 2.21
C ARG A 25 0.15 3.18 0.77
N VAL A 26 -0.42 2.45 -0.18
CA VAL A 26 -0.55 2.92 -1.57
C VAL A 26 -1.78 3.81 -1.64
N LEU A 27 -1.61 5.05 -2.10
CA LEU A 27 -2.67 6.03 -2.24
C LEU A 27 -2.97 6.27 -3.71
N ARG A 28 -4.26 6.25 -4.06
CA ARG A 28 -4.74 6.81 -5.32
C ARG A 28 -5.16 8.26 -5.12
N THR A 29 -4.48 9.17 -5.80
CA THR A 29 -4.81 10.60 -5.82
C THR A 29 -6.08 10.87 -6.65
N THR A 30 -6.55 12.11 -6.63
CA THR A 30 -7.66 12.56 -7.49
C THR A 30 -7.28 12.63 -8.97
N GLU A 31 -5.99 12.70 -9.27
CA GLU A 31 -5.42 12.69 -10.62
C GLU A 31 -5.21 11.26 -11.15
N GLU A 32 -5.80 10.28 -10.48
CA GLU A 32 -5.69 8.83 -10.77
C GLU A 32 -4.27 8.26 -10.67
N GLU A 33 -3.35 9.00 -10.09
CA GLU A 33 -1.99 8.53 -9.84
C GLU A 33 -1.90 7.68 -8.57
N PHE A 34 -1.03 6.68 -8.60
CA PHE A 34 -0.72 5.83 -7.46
C PHE A 34 0.64 6.18 -6.88
N VAL A 35 0.66 6.50 -5.59
CA VAL A 35 1.87 6.92 -4.87
C VAL A 35 1.99 6.17 -3.55
N LEU A 36 3.22 5.91 -3.10
CA LEU A 36 3.45 5.47 -1.72
C LEU A 36 3.29 6.65 -0.75
N ASP A 37 2.42 6.46 0.24
CA ASP A 37 2.16 7.43 1.30
C ASP A 37 2.62 6.87 2.64
N ALA A 38 3.91 7.09 2.97
CA ALA A 38 4.45 6.78 4.29
C ALA A 38 3.87 7.71 5.39
N THR A 39 3.40 8.91 5.02
CA THR A 39 2.91 9.91 5.99
C THR A 39 1.52 9.60 6.51
N GLY A 40 0.71 8.90 5.71
CA GLY A 40 -0.67 8.56 6.03
C GLY A 40 -1.61 9.77 6.14
N LYS A 41 -1.18 10.95 5.67
CA LYS A 41 -1.91 12.23 5.77
C LYS A 41 -2.54 12.66 4.45
N LYS A 42 -2.13 12.07 3.33
CA LYS A 42 -2.63 12.46 2.01
C LYS A 42 -4.06 11.95 1.78
N ASN A 43 -4.88 12.78 1.16
CA ASN A 43 -6.29 12.51 0.87
C ASN A 43 -6.42 11.61 -0.37
N GLY A 44 -7.41 10.72 -0.35
CA GLY A 44 -7.67 9.78 -1.44
C GLY A 44 -7.93 8.36 -0.95
N ARG A 45 -8.12 7.45 -1.92
CA ARG A 45 -8.40 6.04 -1.63
C ARG A 45 -7.10 5.33 -1.33
N GLY A 46 -7.00 4.69 -0.17
CA GLY A 46 -5.78 4.02 0.28
C GLY A 46 -5.92 2.50 0.36
N ALA A 47 -4.90 1.78 -0.08
CA ALA A 47 -4.73 0.35 0.11
C ALA A 47 -3.50 0.09 0.98
N TYR A 48 -3.58 -0.86 1.90
CA TYR A 48 -2.48 -1.17 2.81
C TYR A 48 -1.75 -2.43 2.37
N LEU A 49 -0.43 -2.39 2.42
CA LEU A 49 0.49 -3.46 2.07
C LEU A 49 1.53 -3.62 3.18
N CYS A 50 2.03 -4.83 3.42
CA CYS A 50 3.18 -5.00 4.28
C CYS A 50 4.41 -4.34 3.64
N CYS A 51 5.35 -3.84 4.46
CA CYS A 51 6.70 -3.47 4.03
C CYS A 51 7.50 -4.73 3.65
N SER A 52 7.09 -5.39 2.57
CA SER A 52 7.70 -6.63 2.12
C SER A 52 7.44 -6.81 0.63
N LYS A 53 8.53 -7.05 -0.10
CA LYS A 53 8.50 -7.34 -1.53
C LYS A 53 7.59 -8.52 -1.89
N ASP A 54 7.57 -9.56 -1.06
CA ASP A 54 6.70 -10.72 -1.27
C ASP A 54 5.21 -10.33 -1.23
N CYS A 55 4.81 -9.46 -0.30
CA CYS A 55 3.44 -8.97 -0.23
C CYS A 55 3.08 -8.12 -1.45
N PHE A 56 4.01 -7.30 -1.94
CA PHE A 56 3.82 -6.53 -3.16
C PHE A 56 3.58 -7.42 -4.37
N LEU A 57 4.47 -8.39 -4.63
CA LEU A 57 4.33 -9.33 -5.74
C LEU A 57 3.02 -10.12 -5.66
N LYS A 58 2.62 -10.55 -4.46
CA LYS A 58 1.31 -11.17 -4.23
C LYS A 58 0.16 -10.22 -4.58
N ALA A 59 0.24 -8.95 -4.18
CA ALA A 59 -0.78 -7.94 -4.46
C ALA A 59 -0.92 -7.61 -5.96
N VAL A 60 0.19 -7.66 -6.71
CA VAL A 60 0.18 -7.54 -8.17
C VAL A 60 -0.48 -8.78 -8.78
N LYS A 61 0.00 -9.98 -8.42
CA LYS A 61 -0.49 -11.25 -8.97
C LYS A 61 -1.99 -11.47 -8.70
N ASN A 62 -2.47 -11.13 -7.50
CA ASN A 62 -3.86 -11.32 -7.10
C ASN A 62 -4.77 -10.13 -7.47
N LYS A 63 -4.21 -9.09 -8.11
CA LYS A 63 -4.90 -7.82 -8.45
C LYS A 63 -5.53 -7.14 -7.23
N GLY A 64 -4.92 -7.28 -6.06
CA GLY A 64 -5.42 -6.78 -4.79
C GLY A 64 -5.49 -5.26 -4.76
N LEU A 65 -4.51 -4.59 -5.37
CA LEU A 65 -4.49 -3.14 -5.53
C LEU A 65 -5.61 -2.68 -6.47
N GLU A 66 -5.79 -3.31 -7.63
CA GLU A 66 -6.88 -2.99 -8.56
C GLU A 66 -8.26 -3.10 -7.89
N ARG A 67 -8.50 -4.19 -7.15
CA ARG A 67 -9.74 -4.41 -6.38
C ARG A 67 -9.96 -3.32 -5.33
N SER A 68 -8.89 -2.92 -4.65
CA SER A 68 -8.96 -1.89 -3.61
C SER A 68 -9.30 -0.52 -4.18
N PHE A 69 -8.81 -0.21 -5.38
CA PHE A 69 -9.06 1.06 -6.05
C PHE A 69 -10.27 1.04 -7.00
N LYS A 70 -10.81 -0.15 -7.31
CA LYS A 70 -11.85 -0.40 -8.32
C LYS A 70 -11.45 0.08 -9.71
N GLN A 71 -10.17 -0.03 -10.06
CA GLN A 71 -9.67 0.28 -11.40
C GLN A 71 -8.45 -0.56 -11.75
N ALA A 72 -8.20 -0.74 -13.04
CA ALA A 72 -6.97 -1.35 -13.52
C ALA A 72 -5.77 -0.45 -13.19
N ILE A 73 -4.63 -1.06 -12.89
CA ILE A 73 -3.38 -0.34 -12.64
C ILE A 73 -2.41 -0.71 -13.77
N PRO A 74 -1.87 0.26 -14.51
CA PRO A 74 -0.86 0.01 -15.54
C PRO A 74 0.38 -0.68 -14.97
N ALA A 75 1.03 -1.52 -15.78
CA ALA A 75 2.27 -2.22 -15.38
C ALA A 75 3.37 -1.24 -14.95
N GLU A 76 3.51 -0.12 -15.65
CA GLU A 76 4.48 0.95 -15.35
C GLU A 76 4.34 1.50 -13.93
N VAL A 77 3.10 1.57 -13.42
CA VAL A 77 2.83 2.00 -12.06
C VAL A 77 3.32 0.95 -11.05
N TYR A 78 3.14 -0.33 -11.35
CA TYR A 78 3.67 -1.39 -10.48
C TYR A 78 5.19 -1.36 -10.43
N GLU A 79 5.86 -1.19 -11.57
CA GLU A 79 7.32 -1.07 -11.63
C GLU A 79 7.82 0.15 -10.82
N ARG A 80 7.14 1.30 -10.94
CA ARG A 80 7.46 2.49 -10.15
C ARG A 80 7.29 2.25 -8.66
N LEU A 81 6.16 1.70 -8.23
CA LEU A 81 5.89 1.40 -6.83
C LEU A 81 6.88 0.38 -6.25
N GLU A 82 7.32 -0.60 -7.05
CA GLU A 82 8.34 -1.56 -6.64
C GLU A 82 9.69 -0.89 -6.40
N LYS A 83 10.10 0.03 -7.29
CA LYS A 83 11.33 0.81 -7.13
C LYS A 83 11.29 1.68 -5.89
N GLU A 84 10.22 2.48 -5.71
CA GLU A 84 10.04 3.33 -4.53
C GLU A 84 10.07 2.51 -3.24
N MET A 85 9.47 1.31 -3.23
CA MET A 85 9.47 0.45 -2.06
C MET A 85 10.85 -0.11 -1.72
N ASN A 86 11.68 -0.46 -2.72
CA ASN A 86 13.05 -0.91 -2.48
C ASN A 86 13.93 0.24 -1.94
N GLU A 87 13.68 1.48 -2.37
CA GLU A 87 14.40 2.66 -1.87
C GLU A 87 14.09 2.94 -0.39
N ILE A 88 12.84 2.70 0.05
CA ILE A 88 12.42 2.87 1.45
C ILE A 88 13.03 1.81 2.38
N ASP A 89 13.29 0.60 1.90
CA ASP A 89 13.93 -0.47 2.70
C ASP A 89 15.46 -0.25 2.87
N THR A 90 16.06 0.68 2.11
CA THR A 90 17.51 0.96 2.13
C THR A 90 17.97 2.08 3.06
N GLU A 91 17.08 2.70 3.85
CA GLU A 91 17.43 3.72 4.87
C GLU A 91 17.17 3.26 6.32
#